data_AF-H5U3H6-F1
#
_entry.id   AF-H5U3H6-F1
#
_cell.length_a   1.000
_cell.length_b   1.000
_cell.length_c   1.000
_cell.angle_alpha   90.00
_cell.angle_beta   90.00
_cell.angle_gamma   90.00
#
_symmetry.space_group_name_H-M   'P 1'
#
loop_
_entity.id
_entity.type
_entity.pdbx_description
1 polymer ?
#
loop_
_entity_poly.entity_id
_entity_poly.type
_entity_poly.pdbx_seq_one_letter_code
_entity_poly.pdbx_strand_id
1 'polypeptide(L)' 'MANEQSPDRPSAELGSVARVVAILDAVGSVERDLGVSDISRRVAISKSSAHRIALELVEHGLLERDGTRY' A
#
# COMPACT_ATOMS: atom_id res chain seq x y z
N MET A 1 13.47 -18.78 34.47
CA MET A 1 13.06 -19.78 33.46
C MET A 1 11.54 -19.88 33.60
N ALA A 2 10.68 -19.52 32.65
CA ALA A 2 10.79 -19.34 31.22
C ALA A 2 9.97 -18.11 30.77
N ASN A 3 10.49 -17.35 29.80
CA ASN A 3 9.70 -16.41 29.01
C ASN A 3 9.51 -17.04 27.63
N GLU A 4 8.49 -17.88 27.49
CA GLU A 4 8.07 -18.41 26.19
C GLU A 4 7.08 -17.43 25.57
N GLN A 5 7.57 -16.25 25.22
CA GLN A 5 6.93 -15.46 24.18
C GLN A 5 7.31 -16.10 22.85
N SER A 6 6.52 -17.08 22.40
CA SER A 6 6.59 -17.64 21.07
C SER A 6 6.57 -16.52 20.03
N PRO A 7 7.56 -16.38 19.15
CA PRO A 7 7.46 -15.48 18.02
C PRO A 7 6.74 -16.24 16.90
N ASP A 8 5.46 -16.57 17.10
CA ASP A 8 4.60 -16.85 15.95
C ASP A 8 4.13 -15.50 15.42
N ARG A 9 5.05 -14.79 14.76
CA ARG A 9 4.69 -13.59 14.03
C ARG A 9 3.94 -14.09 12.79
N PRO A 10 2.64 -13.80 12.62
CA PRO A 10 2.03 -13.99 11.31
C PRO A 10 2.90 -13.20 10.34
N SER A 11 3.29 -13.80 9.21
CA SER A 11 3.95 -13.12 8.09
C SER A 11 3.24 -11.79 7.89
N ALA A 12 3.81 -10.69 8.41
CA ALA A 12 2.99 -9.58 8.86
C ALA A 12 2.25 -8.99 7.65
N GLU A 13 0.94 -9.23 7.57
CA GLU A 13 0.09 -8.42 6.73
C GLU A 13 0.40 -6.98 7.10
N LEU A 14 0.94 -6.21 6.15
CA LEU A 14 1.23 -4.80 6.36
C LEU A 14 0.02 -4.17 7.05
N GLY A 15 0.21 -3.57 8.22
CA GLY A 15 -0.86 -2.86 8.91
C GLY A 15 -1.48 -1.81 7.98
N SER A 16 -2.76 -1.47 8.18
CA SER A 16 -3.48 -0.59 7.25
C SER A 16 -2.77 0.73 6.97
N VAL A 17 -2.17 1.36 8.00
CA VAL A 17 -1.37 2.58 7.84
C VAL A 17 -0.06 2.30 7.10
N ALA A 18 0.61 1.18 7.39
CA ALA A 18 1.83 0.80 6.68
C ALA A 18 1.58 0.59 5.18
N ARG A 19 0.42 0.05 4.80
CA ARG A 19 0.01 -0.04 3.38
C ARG A 19 -0.20 1.32 2.74
N VAL A 20 -0.80 2.26 3.45
CA VAL A 20 -0.97 3.65 2.96
C VAL A 20 0.38 4.29 2.69
N VAL A 21 1.28 4.27 3.68
CA VAL A 21 2.63 4.84 3.55
C VAL A 21 3.37 4.19 2.38
N ALA A 22 3.35 2.86 2.28
CA ALA A 22 4.01 2.16 1.18
C ALA A 22 3.43 2.50 -0.20
N ILE A 23 2.13 2.80 -0.31
CA ILE A 23 1.53 3.27 -1.56
C ILE A 23 2.02 4.68 -1.89
N LEU A 24 2.01 5.59 -0.93
CA LEU A 24 2.49 6.96 -1.12
C LEU A 24 3.97 6.98 -1.53
N ASP A 25 4.82 6.18 -0.87
CA ASP A 25 6.22 6.01 -1.23
C ASP A 25 6.38 5.41 -2.64
N ALA A 26 5.56 4.40 -2.99
CA ALA A 26 5.64 3.76 -4.30
C ALA A 26 5.27 4.71 -5.44
N VAL A 27 4.27 5.58 -5.25
CA VAL A 27 3.87 6.59 -6.23
C VAL A 27 4.88 7.73 -6.27
N GLY A 28 5.31 8.25 -5.12
CA GLY A 28 6.25 9.38 -5.04
C GLY A 28 7.70 9.05 -5.43
N SER A 29 8.08 7.77 -5.48
CA SER A 29 9.45 7.33 -5.84
C SER A 29 9.69 7.21 -7.35
N VAL A 30 8.68 7.45 -8.19
CA VAL A 30 8.78 7.35 -9.65
C VAL A 30 8.38 8.65 -10.34
N GLU A 31 9.05 8.99 -11.43
CA GLU A 31 8.72 10.17 -12.26
C GLU A 31 7.54 9.93 -13.22
N ARG A 32 6.80 8.83 -13.05
CA ARG A 32 5.68 8.44 -13.92
C ARG A 32 4.50 7.95 -13.10
N ASP A 33 3.30 8.15 -13.61
CA ASP A 33 2.09 7.66 -12.96
C ASP A 33 2.05 6.13 -12.91
N LEU A 34 1.49 5.59 -11.82
CA LEU A 34 1.33 4.17 -11.57
C LEU A 34 -0.13 3.73 -11.69
N GLY A 35 -0.36 2.63 -12.40
CA GLY A 35 -1.65 1.94 -12.35
C GLY A 35 -1.80 1.07 -11.10
N VAL A 36 -3.03 0.68 -10.78
CA VAL A 36 -3.33 -0.24 -9.66
C VAL A 36 -2.50 -1.52 -9.68
N SER A 37 -2.26 -2.09 -10.85
CA SER A 37 -1.44 -3.32 -10.98
C SER A 37 0.03 -3.08 -10.67
N ASP A 38 0.55 -1.88 -10.94
CA ASP A 38 1.90 -1.49 -10.60
C ASP A 38 2.06 -1.28 -9.09
N ILE A 39 1.10 -0.61 -8.48
CA ILE A 39 1.05 -0.39 -7.02
C ILE A 39 0.94 -1.73 -6.29
N SER A 40 0.01 -2.60 -6.70
CA SER A 40 -0.19 -3.93 -6.12
C SER A 40 1.09 -4.77 -6.12
N ARG A 41 1.85 -4.76 -7.22
CA ARG A 41 3.13 -5.48 -7.32
C ARG A 41 4.22 -4.87 -6.43
N ARG A 42 4.35 -3.53 -6.43
CA ARG A 42 5.39 -2.83 -5.65
C ARG A 42 5.18 -2.95 -4.15
N VAL A 43 3.93 -2.85 -3.71
CA VAL A 43 3.55 -2.85 -2.28
C VAL A 43 3.22 -4.27 -1.77
N ALA A 44 3.20 -5.26 -2.67
CA ALA A 44 2.84 -6.65 -2.36
C ALA A 44 1.47 -6.82 -1.68
N ILE A 45 0.46 -6.10 -2.20
CA ILE A 45 -0.94 -6.17 -1.74
C ILE A 45 -1.87 -6.56 -2.89
N SER A 46 -3.08 -7.03 -2.58
CA SER A 46 -4.07 -7.34 -3.62
C SER A 46 -4.45 -6.09 -4.43
N LYS A 47 -4.79 -6.28 -5.71
CA LYS A 47 -5.26 -5.18 -6.58
C LYS A 47 -6.51 -4.49 -6.03
N SER A 48 -7.41 -5.24 -5.39
CA SER A 48 -8.60 -4.67 -4.74
C SER A 48 -8.23 -3.76 -3.57
N SER A 49 -7.27 -4.18 -2.73
CA SER A 49 -6.78 -3.34 -1.62
C SER A 49 -6.03 -2.12 -2.14
N ALA A 50 -5.16 -2.28 -3.14
CA ALA A 50 -4.45 -1.17 -3.76
C ALA A 50 -5.42 -0.15 -4.36
N HIS A 51 -6.42 -0.61 -5.11
CA HIS A 51 -7.45 0.26 -5.68
C HIS A 51 -8.23 1.00 -4.60
N ARG A 52 -8.74 0.30 -3.59
CA ARG A 52 -9.53 0.91 -2.51
C ARG A 52 -8.74 1.96 -1.74
N ILE A 53 -7.50 1.65 -1.36
CA ILE A 53 -6.66 2.57 -0.61
C ILE A 53 -6.27 3.77 -1.49
N ALA A 54 -5.88 3.55 -2.75
CA ALA A 54 -5.52 4.64 -3.64
C ALA A 54 -6.70 5.59 -3.91
N LEU A 55 -7.92 5.07 -4.06
CA LEU A 55 -9.12 5.91 -4.17
C LEU A 55 -9.37 6.74 -2.91
N GLU A 56 -9.29 6.13 -1.73
CA GLU A 56 -9.43 6.86 -0.47
C GLU A 56 -8.39 7.99 -0.39
N LEU A 57 -7.13 7.73 -0.77
CA LEU A 57 -6.08 8.74 -0.78
C LEU A 57 -6.39 9.88 -1.75
N VAL A 58 -6.99 9.60 -2.91
CA VAL A 58 -7.47 10.64 -3.84
C VAL A 58 -8.61 11.45 -3.22
N GLU A 59 -9.57 10.80 -2.57
CA GLU A 59 -10.70 11.46 -1.90
C GLU A 59 -10.25 12.42 -0.80
N HIS A 60 -9.17 12.09 -0.07
CA HIS A 60 -8.58 12.96 0.94
C HIS A 60 -7.50 13.92 0.41
N GLY A 61 -7.26 13.95 -0.91
CA GLY A 61 -6.28 14.86 -1.53
C GLY A 61 -4.81 14.50 -1.28
N LEU A 62 -4.52 13.24 -0.93
CA LEU A 62 -3.19 12.71 -0.68
C LEU A 62 -2.55 12.05 -1.91
N LEU A 63 -3.36 11.72 -2.93
CA LEU A 63 -2.90 11.28 -4.25
C LEU A 63 -3.70 12.00 -5.33
N GLU A 64 -3.09 12.18 -6.49
CA GLU A 64 -3.76 12.63 -7.70
C GLU A 64 -4.14 11.40 -8.55
N ARG A 65 -5.06 11.57 -9.51
CA ARG A 65 -5.49 10.48 -10.39
C ARG A 65 -5.76 10.99 -11.79
N ASP A 66 -5.02 10.47 -12.77
CA ASP A 66 -5.30 10.66 -14.19
C ASP A 66 -5.83 9.35 -14.81
N GLY A 67 -7.13 9.35 -15.14
CA GLY A 67 -7.80 8.23 -15.79
C GLY A 67 -7.82 6.94 -14.95
N THR A 68 -6.78 6.11 -15.05
CA THR A 68 -6.63 4.85 -14.27
C THR A 68 -5.29 4.76 -13.54
N ARG A 69 -4.55 5.87 -13.51
CA ARG A 69 -3.22 5.99 -12.91
C ARG A 69 -3.22 7.04 -11.80
N TYR A 70 -2.27 6.91 -10.90
CA TYR A 70 -2.04 7.74 -9.72
C TYR A 70 -0.59 8.23 -9.70
#